data_AF-A0A377E6B6-F1
#
_entry.id   AF-A0A377E6B6-F1
#
_cell.length_a   1.000
_cell.length_b   1.000
_cell.length_c   1.000
_cell.angle_alpha   90.00
_cell.angle_beta   90.00
_cell.angle_gamma   90.00
#
_symmetry.space_group_name_H-M   'P 1'
#
loop_
_entity.id
_entity.type
_entity.pdbx_description
1 polymer ?
#
loop_
_entity_poly.entity_id
_entity_poly.type
_entity_poly.pdbx_seq_one_letter_code
_entity_poly.pdbx_strand_id
1 'polypeptide(L)'
;MFLFAGQIINLLLDLQRDFGIAYLFISHDMAVVERISHRVAVMYLGQIVEIGPRRAVFENPQHPYTRKLLAAVPVAEPSRQRPQRVLLSDDLPSNIHLRGEEVAAVSLQCVGPGHYVAQPQSEYAFMRR
;
A
#
# COMPACT_ATOMS: atom_id res chain seq x y z
N MET A 1 10.35 -17.22 6.85
CA MET A 1 11.72 -17.22 6.29
C MET A 1 12.17 -15.77 6.17
N PHE A 2 12.74 -15.19 7.24
CA PHE A 2 12.81 -13.73 7.47
C PHE A 2 14.22 -13.26 7.86
N LEU A 3 15.28 -13.79 7.22
CA LEU A 3 16.67 -13.47 7.61
C LEU A 3 17.59 -12.95 6.48
N PHE A 4 17.14 -12.88 5.23
CA PHE A 4 18.02 -12.49 4.10
C PHE A 4 17.91 -11.03 3.63
N ALA A 5 16.85 -10.29 4.00
CA ALA A 5 16.61 -8.96 3.42
C ALA A 5 17.42 -7.82 4.08
N GLY A 6 17.78 -7.94 5.36
CA GLY A 6 18.36 -6.83 6.12
C GLY A 6 19.72 -6.35 5.63
N GLN A 7 20.61 -7.28 5.25
CA GLN A 7 21.95 -6.92 4.76
C GLN A 7 21.90 -6.26 3.38
N ILE A 8 21.04 -6.76 2.49
CA ILE A 8 20.89 -6.21 1.14
C ILE A 8 20.25 -4.82 1.20
N ILE A 9 19.24 -4.61 2.07
CA ILE A 9 18.59 -3.31 2.23
C ILE A 9 19.58 -2.24 2.69
N ASN A 10 20.43 -2.54 3.68
CA ASN A 10 21.43 -1.59 4.16
C ASN A 10 22.41 -1.20 3.04
N LEU A 11 22.89 -2.18 2.27
CA LEU A 11 23.74 -1.91 1.12
C LEU A 11 23.04 -1.01 0.07
N LEU A 12 21.77 -1.28 -0.24
CA LEU A 12 21.02 -0.43 -1.16
C LEU A 12 20.86 1.00 -0.63
N LEU A 13 20.64 1.18 0.67
CA LEU A 13 20.55 2.50 1.29
C LEU A 13 21.90 3.25 1.24
N ASP A 14 23.01 2.56 1.44
CA ASP A 14 24.35 3.15 1.35
C ASP A 14 24.65 3.57 -0.10
N LEU A 15 24.37 2.71 -1.08
CA LEU A 15 24.48 3.06 -2.51
C LEU A 15 23.58 4.23 -2.89
N GLN A 16 22.38 4.32 -2.29
CA GLN A 16 21.50 5.47 -2.49
C GLN A 16 22.20 6.78 -2.11
N ARG A 17 22.85 6.78 -0.95
CA ARG A 17 23.51 7.96 -0.37
C ARG A 17 24.74 8.36 -1.18
N ASP A 18 25.53 7.38 -1.61
CA ASP A 18 26.80 7.63 -2.30
C ASP A 18 26.60 8.06 -3.75
N PHE A 19 25.58 7.52 -4.43
CA PHE A 19 25.35 7.78 -5.86
C PHE A 19 24.13 8.68 -6.16
N GLY A 20 23.35 9.05 -5.14
CA GLY A 20 22.17 9.91 -5.30
C GLY A 20 21.04 9.28 -6.13
N ILE A 21 20.96 7.95 -6.15
CA ILE A 21 20.00 7.20 -6.97
C ILE A 21 18.62 7.09 -6.31
N ALA A 22 17.58 6.92 -7.14
CA ALA A 22 16.22 6.69 -6.68
C ALA A 22 15.87 5.20 -6.79
N TYR A 23 15.22 4.65 -5.77
CA TYR A 23 14.72 3.28 -5.77
C TYR A 23 13.18 3.25 -5.79
N LEU A 24 12.63 2.39 -6.65
CA LEU A 24 11.23 2.01 -6.65
C LEU A 24 11.12 0.58 -6.14
N PHE A 25 10.53 0.40 -4.97
CA PHE A 25 10.24 -0.92 -4.40
C PHE A 25 8.77 -1.26 -4.58
N ILE A 26 8.50 -2.48 -5.08
CA ILE A 26 7.14 -3.03 -5.22
C ILE A 26 7.05 -4.23 -4.29
N SER A 27 6.15 -4.17 -3.31
CA SER A 27 5.93 -5.23 -2.34
C SER A 27 4.47 -5.25 -1.88
N HIS A 28 3.99 -6.42 -1.48
CA HIS A 28 2.71 -6.61 -0.80
C HIS A 28 2.86 -6.65 0.73
N ASP A 29 4.10 -6.79 1.24
CA ASP A 29 4.38 -6.82 2.68
C ASP A 29 4.54 -5.39 3.21
N MET A 30 3.52 -4.94 3.95
CA MET A 30 3.47 -3.60 4.52
C MET A 30 4.59 -3.35 5.55
N ALA A 31 5.03 -4.35 6.30
CA ALA A 31 6.09 -4.18 7.30
C ALA A 31 7.44 -3.89 6.64
N VAL A 32 7.68 -4.48 5.47
CA VAL A 32 8.87 -4.19 4.67
C VAL A 32 8.80 -2.78 4.08
N VAL A 33 7.66 -2.42 3.48
CA VAL A 33 7.44 -1.08 2.89
C VAL A 33 7.61 0.01 3.94
N GLU A 34 7.09 -0.20 5.16
CA GLU A 34 7.23 0.75 6.26
C GLU A 34 8.71 0.98 6.64
N ARG A 35 9.56 -0.03 6.53
CA ARG A 35 10.96 0.11 6.94
C ARG A 35 11.82 0.82 5.91
N ILE A 36 11.54 0.63 4.62
CA ILE A 36 12.48 1.00 3.54
C ILE A 36 12.04 2.22 2.72
N SER A 37 10.74 2.54 2.68
CA SER A 37 10.22 3.53 1.76
C SER A 37 10.02 4.90 2.42
N HIS A 38 10.45 5.94 1.71
CA HIS A 38 10.23 7.34 2.08
C HIS A 38 8.80 7.80 1.78
N ARG A 39 8.30 7.35 0.62
CA ARG A 39 6.93 7.58 0.13
C ARG A 39 6.32 6.23 -0.24
N VAL A 40 5.00 6.14 -0.07
CA VAL A 40 4.25 4.91 -0.27
C VAL A 40 3.11 5.21 -1.21
N ALA A 41 2.94 4.38 -2.23
CA ALA A 41 1.79 4.37 -3.12
C ALA A 41 1.06 3.03 -2.95
N VAL A 42 -0.24 3.09 -2.70
CA VAL A 42 -1.12 1.93 -2.60
C VAL A 42 -1.88 1.81 -3.91
N MET A 43 -1.83 0.62 -4.50
CA MET A 43 -2.54 0.31 -5.74
C MET A 43 -3.70 -0.63 -5.49
N TYR A 44 -4.80 -0.40 -6.20
CA TYR A 44 -5.94 -1.29 -6.27
C TYR A 44 -6.41 -1.36 -7.73
N LEU A 45 -6.59 -2.57 -8.25
CA LEU A 45 -7.00 -2.83 -9.65
C LEU A 45 -6.16 -2.07 -10.69
N GLY A 46 -4.83 -2.01 -10.48
CA GLY A 46 -3.92 -1.34 -11.41
C GLY A 46 -3.89 0.19 -11.30
N GLN A 47 -4.64 0.79 -10.37
CA GLN A 47 -4.70 2.24 -10.18
C GLN A 47 -4.14 2.63 -8.82
N ILE A 48 -3.44 3.77 -8.76
CA ILE A 48 -2.99 4.34 -7.47
C ILE A 48 -4.21 4.92 -6.78
N VAL A 49 -4.53 4.38 -5.60
CA VAL A 49 -5.66 4.84 -4.79
C VAL A 49 -5.24 5.72 -3.63
N GLU A 50 -3.98 5.67 -3.22
CA GLU A 50 -3.44 6.51 -2.17
C GLU A 50 -1.93 6.63 -2.34
N ILE A 51 -1.38 7.84 -2.20
CA ILE A 51 0.07 8.07 -2.27
C ILE A 51 0.45 9.18 -1.29
N GLY A 52 1.48 8.97 -0.49
CA GLY A 52 1.90 9.96 0.50
C GLY A 52 3.25 9.68 1.14
N PRO A 53 3.73 10.57 2.03
CA PRO A 53 4.80 10.24 2.95
C PRO A 53 4.43 8.97 3.71
N ARG A 54 5.41 8.07 3.92
CA ARG A 54 5.18 6.80 4.63
C ARG A 54 4.34 6.98 5.90
N ARG A 55 4.73 7.95 6.73
CA ARG A 55 4.06 8.25 7.99
C ARG A 55 2.57 8.55 7.81
N ALA A 56 2.22 9.36 6.82
CA ALA A 56 0.84 9.77 6.57
C ALA A 56 -0.03 8.58 6.11
N VAL A 57 0.51 7.73 5.22
CA VAL A 57 -0.19 6.55 4.71
C VAL A 57 -0.37 5.47 5.79
N PHE A 58 0.61 5.26 6.66
CA PHE A 58 0.55 4.23 7.71
C PHE A 58 -0.19 4.68 8.98
N GLU A 59 0.00 5.92 9.44
CA GLU A 59 -0.62 6.41 10.68
C GLU A 59 -2.02 7.00 10.44
N ASN A 60 -2.28 7.57 9.26
CA ASN A 60 -3.56 8.21 8.94
C ASN A 60 -4.06 7.83 7.53
N PRO A 61 -4.24 6.53 7.24
CA PRO A 61 -4.73 6.06 5.95
C PRO A 61 -6.12 6.61 5.63
N GLN A 62 -6.25 7.26 4.48
CA GLN A 62 -7.53 7.87 4.10
C GLN A 62 -8.38 6.95 3.25
N HIS A 63 -7.79 6.19 2.32
CA HIS A 63 -8.57 5.36 1.40
C HIS A 63 -9.12 4.10 2.11
N PRO A 64 -10.40 3.72 1.92
CA PRO A 64 -10.99 2.56 2.59
C PRO A 64 -10.22 1.25 2.37
N TYR A 65 -9.72 1.03 1.15
CA TYR A 65 -8.89 -0.14 0.84
C TYR A 65 -7.57 -0.14 1.60
N THR A 66 -6.88 1.01 1.71
CA THR A 66 -5.64 1.13 2.50
C THR A 66 -5.89 0.82 3.97
N ARG A 67 -7.00 1.29 4.54
CA ARG A 67 -7.39 0.97 5.92
C ARG A 67 -7.59 -0.54 6.11
N LYS A 68 -8.27 -1.21 5.18
CA LYS A 68 -8.46 -2.67 5.20
C LYS A 68 -7.11 -3.41 5.12
N LEU A 69 -6.22 -3.00 4.22
CA LEU A 69 -4.89 -3.59 4.08
C LEU A 69 -4.08 -3.46 5.37
N LEU A 70 -4.03 -2.26 5.97
CA LEU A 70 -3.27 -2.01 7.19
C LEU A 70 -3.86 -2.74 8.41
N ALA A 71 -5.18 -2.88 8.49
CA ALA A 71 -5.84 -3.65 9.56
C ALA A 71 -5.48 -5.15 9.53
N ALA A 72 -5.09 -5.68 8.37
CA ALA A 72 -4.65 -7.07 8.22
C ALA A 72 -3.16 -7.29 8.56
N VAL A 73 -2.39 -6.22 8.75
CA VAL A 73 -0.96 -6.29 9.09
C VAL A 73 -0.80 -6.69 10.57
N PRO A 74 -0.04 -7.75 10.89
CA PRO A 74 0.18 -8.15 12.27
C PRO A 74 0.94 -7.05 13.02
N VAL A 75 0.32 -6.47 14.05
CA VAL A 75 1.04 -5.58 14.99
C VAL A 75 1.93 -6.46 15.87
N ALA A 76 3.23 -6.17 15.92
CA ALA A 76 4.17 -6.87 16.78
C ALA A 76 4.00 -6.45 18.25
N GLU A 77 2.89 -6.83 18.88
CA GLU A 77 2.75 -6.82 20.34
C GLU A 77 2.86 -8.25 20.89
N PRO A 78 3.84 -8.57 21.75
CA PRO A 78 4.00 -9.91 22.33
C PRO A 78 2.83 -10.36 23.23
N SER A 79 1.96 -9.44 23.65
CA SER A 79 0.95 -9.61 24.69
C SER A 79 -0.51 -9.57 24.19
N ARG A 80 -0.76 -9.31 22.91
CA ARG A 80 -2.13 -9.27 22.37
C ARG A 80 -2.47 -10.54 21.60
N GLN A 81 -3.56 -11.19 22.01
CA GLN A 81 -4.15 -12.32 21.30
C GLN A 81 -4.34 -11.97 19.82
N ARG A 82 -3.88 -12.89 18.98
CA ARG A 82 -3.90 -12.80 17.51
C ARG A 82 -5.33 -12.46 17.04
N PRO A 83 -5.57 -11.32 16.40
CA PRO A 83 -6.81 -11.14 15.64
C PRO A 83 -6.81 -12.17 14.52
N GLN A 84 -7.93 -12.86 14.37
CA GLN A 84 -8.19 -13.80 13.28
C GLN A 84 -7.84 -13.11 11.95
N ARG A 85 -7.00 -13.74 11.11
CA ARG A 85 -6.74 -13.28 9.74
C ARG A 85 -8.11 -13.07 9.09
N VAL A 86 -8.47 -11.81 8.86
CA VAL A 86 -9.56 -11.49 7.94
C VAL A 86 -9.03 -11.89 6.58
N LEU A 87 -9.37 -13.10 6.14
CA LEU A 87 -9.18 -13.50 4.77
C LEU A 87 -9.98 -12.49 3.94
N LEU A 88 -9.28 -11.66 3.16
CA LEU A 88 -9.88 -10.87 2.10
C LEU A 88 -10.32 -11.88 1.02
N SER A 89 -11.41 -12.58 1.29
CA SER A 89 -12.11 -13.43 0.33
C SER A 89 -13.35 -12.66 -0.12
N ASP A 90 -13.13 -11.55 -0.80
CA ASP A 90 -14.17 -10.82 -1.52
C ASP A 90 -13.80 -10.87 -3.01
N ASP A 91 -14.76 -11.23 -3.84
CA ASP A 91 -14.66 -11.35 -5.30
C ASP A 91 -13.90 -10.15 -5.90
N LEU A 92 -12.60 -10.32 -6.12
CA LEU A 92 -11.77 -9.26 -6.69
C LEU A 92 -12.21 -9.10 -8.14
N PRO A 93 -12.73 -7.92 -8.56
CA PRO A 93 -13.06 -7.72 -9.95
C PRO A 93 -11.79 -7.90 -10.79
N SER A 94 -11.95 -8.51 -11.96
CA SER A 94 -10.84 -8.75 -12.88
C SER A 94 -10.13 -7.45 -13.20
N ASN A 95 -8.80 -7.43 -13.04
CA ASN A 95 -7.92 -6.36 -13.53
C ASN A 95 -7.50 -6.57 -15.00
N ILE A 96 -8.11 -7.54 -15.69
CA ILE A 96 -7.93 -7.80 -17.11
C ILE A 96 -9.07 -7.11 -17.85
N HIS A 97 -8.71 -6.15 -18.70
CA HIS A 97 -9.62 -5.39 -19.55
C HIS A 97 -9.53 -5.88 -21.00
N LEU A 98 -10.64 -5.74 -21.75
CA LEU A 98 -10.63 -6.02 -23.19
C LEU A 98 -9.83 -4.93 -23.92
N ARG A 99 -9.15 -5.29 -25.02
CA ARG A 99 -8.48 -4.28 -25.84
C ARG A 99 -9.51 -3.28 -26.36
N GLY A 100 -9.30 -1.99 -26.06
CA GLY A 100 -10.21 -0.90 -26.43
C GLY A 100 -11.13 -0.44 -25.30
N GLU A 101 -11.11 -1.10 -24.15
CA GLU A 101 -11.80 -0.63 -22.95
C GLU A 101 -11.00 0.51 -22.29
N GLU A 102 -11.55 1.73 -22.33
CA GLU A 102 -10.94 2.88 -21.65
C GLU A 102 -11.27 2.84 -20.16
N VAL A 103 -10.26 2.51 -19.35
CA VAL A 103 -10.38 2.61 -17.89
C VAL A 103 -10.15 4.06 -17.49
N ALA A 104 -11.20 4.72 -17.01
CA ALA A 104 -11.10 6.09 -16.51
C ALA A 104 -10.06 6.17 -15.39
N ALA A 105 -9.01 6.96 -15.60
CA ALA A 105 -7.97 7.18 -14.61
C ALA A 105 -8.58 7.78 -13.34
N VAL A 106 -8.24 7.19 -12.20
CA VAL A 106 -8.69 7.68 -10.90
C VAL A 106 -8.11 9.06 -10.63
N SER A 107 -8.99 9.99 -10.23
CA SER A 107 -8.61 11.34 -9.83
C SER A 107 -8.16 11.36 -8.37
N LEU A 108 -6.94 11.83 -8.13
CA LEU A 108 -6.36 11.95 -6.80
C LEU A 108 -6.61 13.35 -6.21
N GLN A 109 -7.06 13.40 -4.97
CA GLN A 109 -7.31 14.63 -4.21
C GLN A 109 -6.26 14.78 -3.11
N CYS A 110 -5.74 15.99 -2.95
CA CYS A 110 -4.79 16.30 -1.88
C CYS A 110 -5.53 16.34 -0.53
N VAL A 111 -5.10 15.52 0.42
CA VAL A 111 -5.65 15.44 1.79
C VAL A 111 -4.68 15.99 2.85
N GLY A 112 -3.44 16.27 2.45
CA GLY A 112 -2.39 16.80 3.32
C GLY A 112 -1.07 16.99 2.56
N PRO A 113 -0.02 17.51 3.20
CA PRO A 113 1.26 17.79 2.54
C PRO A 113 1.84 16.55 1.85
N GLY A 114 1.83 16.55 0.51
CA GLY A 114 2.32 15.45 -0.30
C GLY A 114 1.51 14.16 -0.23
N HIS A 115 0.31 14.17 0.39
CA HIS A 115 -0.59 13.03 0.56
C HIS A 115 -1.83 13.20 -0.30
N TYR A 116 -2.04 12.27 -1.22
CA TYR A 116 -3.10 12.28 -2.22
C TYR A 116 -3.87 10.98 -2.20
N VAL A 117 -5.19 11.07 -2.38
CA VAL A 117 -6.12 9.96 -2.19
C VAL A 117 -7.17 9.98 -3.30
N ALA A 118 -7.44 8.82 -3.85
CA ALA A 118 -8.52 8.62 -4.79
C ALA A 118 -9.88 8.81 -4.13
N GLN A 119 -10.82 9.41 -4.84
CA GLN A 119 -12.22 9.24 -4.46
C GLN A 119 -12.58 7.75 -4.62
N PRO A 120 -13.21 7.11 -3.63
CA PRO A 120 -13.66 5.74 -3.76
C PRO A 120 -14.56 5.62 -4.99
N GLN A 121 -14.08 4.95 -6.05
CA GLN A 121 -14.91 4.62 -7.19
C GLN A 121 -15.92 3.57 -6.74
N SER A 122 -17.13 4.02 -6.42
CA SER A 122 -18.26 3.27 -5.90
C SER A 122 -18.08 2.68 -4.48
N GLU A 123 -18.84 3.24 -3.55
CA GLU A 123 -19.14 2.71 -2.20
C GLU A 123 -19.76 1.28 -2.20
N TYR A 124 -19.97 0.65 -3.36
CA TYR A 124 -20.84 -0.53 -3.51
C TYR A 124 -20.12 -1.88 -3.62
N ALA A 125 -18.82 -1.92 -3.95
CA ALA A 125 -18.11 -3.20 -4.08
C ALA A 125 -17.62 -3.78 -2.73
N PHE A 126 -17.47 -2.95 -1.70
CA PHE A 126 -16.83 -3.34 -0.43
C PHE A 126 -17.79 -3.64 0.73
N MET A 127 -19.11 -3.45 0.53
CA MET A 127 -20.15 -3.55 1.58
C MET A 127 -21.11 -4.74 1.41
N ARG A 128 -20.90 -5.63 0.44
CA ARG A 128 -21.71 -6.86 0.36
C ARG A 128 -21.05 -8.00 1.15
N ARG A 129 -21.56 -8.11 2.39
CA ARG A 129 -21.54 -9.22 3.37
C ARG A 129 -20.47 -9.14 4.46
#